data_AF-A0A7W0VM09-F1
#
_entry.id   AF-A0A7W0VM09-F1
#
_cell.length_a   1.000
_cell.length_b   1.000
_cell.length_c   1.000
_cell.angle_alpha   90.00
_cell.angle_beta   90.00
_cell.angle_gamma   90.00
#
_symmetry.space_group_name_H-M   'P 1'
#
loop_
_entity.id
_entity.type
_entity.pdbx_description
1 polymer ?
#
loop_
_entity_poly.entity_id
_entity_poly.type
_entity_poly.pdbx_seq_one_letter_code
_entity_poly.pdbx_strand_id
1 'polypeptide(L)'
;MKGLRRATRADAREIQIVLASDRESWQLLEGAPLRPDEATHLLAEVPPGVPLGRKYLWLGEDVVIDVVKGYPDARTWYLGLIFIAPSARGAGLGTRLIEELCSYISERRGSWLRLAVVAENHAARRLYDRLGFQFVATRRRGTQQVDVLERMVVRPHPEAAPGDFYVAPNCCTRCGVPPVHAPALFRDGEAACYVAKQPNTDELPDMLEVMHYQEFDCVRYRGNDPEVLVQITKRGLRSLVD
;
A
#
# COMPACT_ATOMS: atom_id res chain seq x y z
N MET A 1 -7.08 11.68 2.79
CA MET A 1 -6.26 12.75 2.21
C MET A 1 -6.91 14.12 2.45
N LYS A 2 -7.21 14.46 3.70
CA LYS A 2 -7.87 15.74 4.05
C LYS A 2 -6.83 16.86 4.01
N GLY A 3 -7.19 18.02 3.44
CA GLY A 3 -6.28 19.16 3.31
C GLY A 3 -5.22 19.02 2.21
N LEU A 4 -5.31 17.99 1.38
CA LEU A 4 -4.44 17.79 0.21
C LEU A 4 -5.28 17.80 -1.06
N ARG A 5 -4.76 18.41 -2.13
CA ARG A 5 -5.38 18.41 -3.46
C ARG A 5 -4.48 17.70 -4.48
N ARG A 6 -5.08 17.20 -5.56
CA ARG A 6 -4.32 16.67 -6.69
C ARG A 6 -3.51 17.80 -7.32
N ALA A 7 -2.20 17.59 -7.41
CA ALA A 7 -1.31 18.54 -8.07
C ALA A 7 -1.32 18.32 -9.59
N THR A 8 -1.13 19.41 -10.31
CA THR A 8 -1.05 19.50 -11.76
C THR A 8 0.21 20.28 -12.15
N ARG A 9 0.48 20.41 -13.46
CA ARG A 9 1.60 21.22 -13.94
C ARG A 9 1.53 22.69 -13.52
N ALA A 10 0.34 23.24 -13.27
CA ALA A 10 0.19 24.61 -12.77
C ALA A 10 0.75 24.79 -11.35
N ASP A 11 0.88 23.71 -10.58
CA ASP A 11 1.30 23.73 -9.18
C ASP A 11 2.83 23.61 -9.01
N ALA A 12 3.58 23.53 -10.11
CA ALA A 12 5.03 23.32 -10.07
C ALA A 12 5.75 24.35 -9.19
N ARG A 13 5.32 25.62 -9.21
CA ARG A 13 5.91 26.67 -8.37
C ARG A 13 5.66 26.41 -6.87
N GLU A 14 4.43 26.06 -6.50
CA GLU A 14 4.06 25.79 -5.10
C GLU A 14 4.81 24.56 -4.57
N ILE A 15 4.86 23.49 -5.37
CA ILE A 15 5.65 22.29 -5.05
C ILE A 15 7.11 22.66 -4.84
N GLN A 16 7.70 23.44 -5.75
CA GLN A 16 9.11 23.85 -5.66
C GLN A 16 9.39 24.64 -4.39
N ILE A 17 8.45 25.49 -3.93
CA ILE A 17 8.56 26.24 -2.68
C ILE A 17 8.58 25.28 -1.48
N VAL A 18 7.66 24.31 -1.43
CA VAL A 18 7.62 23.32 -0.34
C VAL A 18 8.91 22.50 -0.32
N LEU A 19 9.37 21.98 -1.46
CA LEU A 19 10.63 21.22 -1.52
C LEU A 19 11.84 22.07 -1.09
N ALA A 20 11.87 23.34 -1.48
CA ALA A 20 12.94 24.27 -1.13
C ALA A 20 12.94 24.71 0.34
N SER A 21 11.88 24.43 1.11
CA SER A 21 11.82 24.78 2.54
C SER A 21 12.84 24.01 3.37
N ASP A 22 13.37 22.89 2.85
CA ASP A 22 14.39 22.08 3.51
C ASP A 22 15.26 21.34 2.48
N ARG A 23 16.24 22.06 1.95
CA ARG A 23 17.19 21.55 0.95
C ARG A 23 18.11 20.46 1.49
N GLU A 24 18.38 20.46 2.79
CA GLU A 24 19.21 19.43 3.43
C GLU A 24 18.45 18.10 3.49
N SER A 25 17.19 18.10 3.92
CA SER A 25 16.35 16.91 3.87
C SER A 25 16.14 16.43 2.43
N TRP A 26 15.97 17.34 1.47
CA TRP A 26 15.93 16.95 0.06
C TRP A 26 17.21 16.23 -0.37
N GLN A 27 18.38 16.81 -0.08
CA GLN A 27 19.66 16.20 -0.45
C GLN A 27 19.89 14.85 0.23
N LEU A 28 19.44 14.68 1.48
CA LEU A 28 19.43 13.38 2.14
C LEU A 28 18.55 12.37 1.40
N LEU A 29 17.33 12.78 1.02
CA LEU A 29 16.35 11.91 0.38
C LEU A 29 16.75 11.49 -1.02
N GLU A 30 17.27 12.39 -1.85
CA GLU A 30 17.56 12.12 -3.26
C GLU A 30 19.05 11.91 -3.57
N GLY A 31 19.93 12.19 -2.60
CA GLY A 31 21.38 12.10 -2.78
C GLY A 31 21.97 13.19 -3.68
N ALA A 32 21.17 14.19 -4.06
CA ALA A 32 21.56 15.29 -4.93
C ALA A 32 20.93 16.62 -4.49
N PRO A 33 21.56 17.78 -4.77
CA PRO A 33 20.97 19.08 -4.47
C PRO A 33 19.64 19.31 -5.19
N LEU A 34 18.72 20.04 -4.55
CA LEU A 34 17.43 20.39 -5.13
C LEU A 34 17.60 21.24 -6.39
N ARG A 35 17.13 20.72 -7.52
CA ARG A 35 17.17 21.43 -8.80
C ARG A 35 16.18 22.60 -8.82
N PRO A 36 16.43 23.65 -9.62
CA PRO A 36 15.48 24.74 -9.81
C PRO A 36 14.16 24.32 -10.48
N ASP A 37 14.21 23.26 -11.29
CA ASP A 37 13.09 22.71 -12.07
C ASP A 37 12.54 21.40 -11.48
N GLU A 38 12.93 21.04 -10.26
CA GLU A 38 12.64 19.74 -9.65
C GLU A 38 11.16 19.40 -9.63
N ALA A 39 10.30 20.36 -9.28
CA ALA A 39 8.87 20.14 -9.26
C ALA A 39 8.30 19.69 -10.62
N THR A 40 8.89 20.18 -11.72
CA THR A 40 8.48 19.79 -13.08
C THR A 40 8.88 18.34 -13.38
N HIS A 41 10.09 17.91 -12.96
CA HIS A 41 10.52 16.52 -13.05
C HIS A 41 9.65 15.62 -12.18
N LEU A 42 9.44 16.01 -10.92
CA LEU A 42 8.60 15.27 -9.98
C LEU A 42 7.18 15.08 -10.51
N LEU A 43 6.60 16.03 -11.24
CA LEU A 43 5.28 15.93 -11.85
C LEU A 43 5.22 14.98 -13.07
N ALA A 44 6.35 14.73 -13.73
CA ALA A 44 6.42 13.99 -14.99
C ALA A 44 7.06 12.60 -14.86
N GLU A 45 7.86 12.37 -13.83
CA GLU A 45 8.63 11.14 -13.66
C GLU A 45 7.78 9.99 -13.12
N VAL A 46 7.89 8.83 -13.77
CA VAL A 46 7.28 7.57 -13.35
C VAL A 46 8.27 6.43 -13.57
N PRO A 47 8.15 5.32 -12.83
CA PRO A 47 8.96 4.14 -13.07
C PRO A 47 8.84 3.63 -14.52
N PRO A 48 9.89 2.99 -15.06
CA PRO A 48 9.86 2.42 -16.40
C PRO A 48 8.65 1.51 -16.64
N GLY A 49 7.97 1.69 -17.78
CA GLY A 49 6.79 0.89 -18.14
C GLY A 49 5.48 1.30 -17.46
N VAL A 50 5.50 2.26 -16.55
CA VAL A 50 4.29 2.76 -15.89
C VAL A 50 3.76 4.00 -16.62
N PRO A 51 2.49 4.06 -17.04
CA PRO A 51 1.94 5.25 -17.68
C PRO A 51 1.73 6.39 -16.67
N LEU A 52 1.96 7.64 -17.08
CA LEU A 52 1.84 8.82 -16.22
C LEU A 52 0.46 8.95 -15.54
N GLY A 53 -0.61 8.46 -16.18
CA GLY A 53 -1.96 8.43 -15.60
C GLY A 53 -2.10 7.57 -14.33
N ARG A 54 -1.09 6.78 -13.98
CA ARG A 54 -1.00 6.02 -12.73
C ARG A 54 -0.28 6.77 -11.60
N LYS A 55 0.23 7.97 -11.88
CA LYS A 55 0.93 8.80 -10.91
C LYS A 55 -0.01 9.72 -10.16
N TYR A 56 0.21 9.77 -8.85
CA TYR A 56 -0.52 10.58 -7.92
C TYR A 56 0.38 11.50 -7.10
N LEU A 57 0.57 12.75 -7.57
CA LEU A 57 1.14 13.83 -6.76
C LEU A 57 0.06 14.64 -6.02
N TRP A 58 0.14 14.75 -4.71
CA TRP A 58 -0.72 15.59 -3.87
C TRP A 58 0.08 16.72 -3.25
N LEU A 59 -0.56 17.87 -3.15
CA LEU A 59 -0.01 19.09 -2.55
C LEU A 59 -0.94 19.60 -1.45
N GLY A 60 -0.36 19.98 -0.33
CA GLY A 60 -0.93 20.83 0.71
C GLY A 60 -0.02 22.01 0.98
N GLU A 61 -0.37 22.83 1.97
CA GLU A 61 0.39 24.04 2.34
C GLU A 61 1.88 23.74 2.61
N ASP A 62 2.16 22.68 3.38
CA ASP A 62 3.51 22.29 3.81
C ASP A 62 3.87 20.85 3.41
N VAL A 63 3.12 20.23 2.49
CA VAL A 63 3.20 18.79 2.22
C VAL A 63 3.18 18.49 0.72
N VAL A 64 4.10 17.63 0.28
CA VAL A 64 4.10 17.02 -1.06
C VAL A 64 4.14 15.50 -0.89
N ILE A 65 3.21 14.79 -1.53
CA ILE A 65 3.18 13.32 -1.55
C ILE A 65 3.12 12.83 -2.99
N ASP A 66 4.08 12.01 -3.40
CA ASP A 66 4.12 11.35 -4.72
C ASP A 66 3.91 9.84 -4.57
N VAL A 67 2.92 9.30 -5.27
CA VAL A 67 2.59 7.87 -5.24
C VAL A 67 2.32 7.36 -6.65
N VAL A 68 2.80 6.17 -6.97
CA VAL A 68 2.55 5.49 -8.23
C VAL A 68 1.70 4.25 -8.01
N LYS A 69 0.55 4.16 -8.68
CA LYS A 69 -0.33 2.97 -8.63
C LYS A 69 0.14 1.87 -9.56
N GLY A 70 0.25 0.65 -9.04
CA GLY A 70 0.54 -0.53 -9.85
C GLY A 70 2.04 -0.70 -10.13
N TYR A 71 2.88 -0.42 -9.15
CA TYR A 71 4.33 -0.60 -9.22
C TYR A 71 4.87 -1.18 -7.91
N PRO A 72 5.71 -2.24 -7.96
CA PRO A 72 6.23 -2.90 -9.17
C PRO A 72 5.22 -3.81 -9.88
N ASP A 73 4.09 -4.10 -9.24
CA ASP A 73 3.02 -4.96 -9.74
C ASP A 73 1.67 -4.26 -9.58
N ALA A 74 0.62 -4.81 -10.20
CA ALA A 74 -0.70 -4.19 -10.27
C ALA A 74 -1.38 -3.89 -8.91
N ARG A 75 -0.98 -4.55 -7.81
CA ARG A 75 -1.58 -4.37 -6.48
C ARG A 75 -0.80 -3.44 -5.58
N THR A 76 0.45 -3.16 -5.92
CA THR A 76 1.32 -2.33 -5.09
C THR A 76 1.22 -0.87 -5.48
N TRP A 77 1.02 0.00 -4.49
CA TRP A 77 1.19 1.44 -4.64
C TRP A 77 2.56 1.81 -4.08
N TYR A 78 3.36 2.51 -4.89
CA TYR A 78 4.70 2.91 -4.53
C TYR A 78 4.70 4.37 -4.08
N LEU A 79 4.99 4.63 -2.81
CA LEU A 79 5.23 5.97 -2.28
C LEU A 79 6.65 6.40 -2.65
N GLY A 80 6.74 7.23 -3.69
CA GLY A 80 8.01 7.79 -4.19
C GLY A 80 8.53 8.90 -3.29
N LEU A 81 7.64 9.77 -2.81
CA LEU A 81 7.99 10.88 -1.95
C LEU A 81 6.89 11.15 -0.92
N ILE A 82 7.29 11.36 0.33
CA ILE A 82 6.50 12.10 1.32
C ILE A 82 7.41 13.17 1.92
N PHE A 83 7.13 14.43 1.58
CA PHE A 83 7.88 15.57 2.05
C PHE A 83 6.97 16.45 2.90
N ILE A 84 7.44 16.78 4.10
CA ILE A 84 6.75 17.65 5.04
C ILE A 84 7.72 18.78 5.39
N ALA A 85 7.32 20.04 5.19
CA ALA A 85 8.12 21.20 5.53
C ALA A 85 8.48 21.19 7.03
N PRO A 86 9.66 21.70 7.44
CA PRO A 86 10.10 21.67 8.84
C PRO A 86 9.09 22.26 9.82
N SER A 87 8.39 23.33 9.43
CA SER A 87 7.33 24.00 10.20
C SER A 87 6.18 23.09 10.60
N ALA A 88 5.90 22.05 9.82
CA ALA A 88 4.77 21.13 10.00
C ALA A 88 5.16 19.76 10.60
N ARG A 89 6.43 19.57 10.99
CA ARG A 89 6.91 18.30 11.58
C ARG A 89 6.60 18.22 13.07
N GLY A 90 6.74 17.02 13.65
CA GLY A 90 6.69 16.81 15.11
C GLY A 90 5.30 16.63 15.73
N ALA A 91 4.20 16.83 14.99
CA ALA A 91 2.83 16.69 15.51
C ALA A 91 2.10 15.39 15.07
N GLY A 92 2.86 14.35 14.70
CA GLY A 92 2.29 13.09 14.18
C GLY A 92 1.70 13.18 12.77
N LEU A 93 1.96 14.28 12.03
CA LEU A 93 1.44 14.48 10.68
C LEU A 93 1.85 13.36 9.71
N GLY A 94 3.11 12.92 9.73
CA GLY A 94 3.58 11.81 8.90
C GLY A 94 2.81 10.51 9.15
N THR A 95 2.57 10.16 10.42
CA THR A 95 1.72 9.01 10.80
C THR A 95 0.33 9.14 10.18
N ARG A 96 -0.32 10.31 10.36
CA ARG A 96 -1.67 10.56 9.84
C ARG A 96 -1.73 10.45 8.32
N LEU A 97 -0.77 11.05 7.61
CA LEU A 97 -0.72 11.03 6.15
C LEU A 97 -0.54 9.62 5.59
N ILE A 98 0.32 8.80 6.21
CA ILE A 98 0.51 7.41 5.79
C ILE A 98 -0.74 6.56 6.07
N GLU A 99 -1.38 6.70 7.23
CA GLU A 99 -2.64 5.98 7.51
C GLU A 99 -3.77 6.42 6.55
N GLU A 100 -3.90 7.71 6.26
CA GLU A 100 -4.86 8.22 5.28
C GLU A 100 -4.57 7.72 3.86
N LEU A 101 -3.29 7.61 3.50
CA LEU A 101 -2.87 7.05 2.22
C LEU A 101 -3.20 5.55 2.14
N CYS A 102 -2.95 4.79 3.21
CA CYS A 102 -3.36 3.39 3.30
C CYS A 102 -4.88 3.27 3.09
N SER A 103 -5.71 4.03 3.81
CA SER A 103 -7.17 4.00 3.61
C SER A 103 -7.56 4.31 2.15
N TYR A 104 -6.94 5.35 1.56
CA TYR A 104 -7.18 5.72 0.15
C TYR A 104 -6.82 4.61 -0.84
N ILE A 105 -5.73 3.87 -0.58
CA ILE A 105 -5.28 2.73 -1.39
C ILE A 105 -6.24 1.55 -1.23
N SER A 106 -6.67 1.26 0.01
CA SER A 106 -7.62 0.17 0.32
C SER A 106 -8.94 0.35 -0.41
N GLU A 107 -9.51 1.57 -0.38
CA GLU A 107 -10.75 1.93 -1.10
C GLU A 107 -10.64 1.69 -2.62
N ARG A 108 -9.43 1.67 -3.16
CA ARG A 108 -9.12 1.48 -4.59
C ARG A 108 -8.58 0.10 -4.91
N ARG A 109 -8.81 -0.87 -4.01
CA ARG A 109 -8.41 -2.28 -4.14
C ARG A 109 -6.89 -2.45 -4.32
N GLY A 110 -6.10 -1.56 -3.74
CA GLY A 110 -4.65 -1.78 -3.60
C GLY A 110 -4.36 -2.57 -2.33
N SER A 111 -3.41 -3.50 -2.41
CA SER A 111 -3.09 -4.42 -1.31
C SER A 111 -1.90 -3.95 -0.48
N TRP A 112 -0.93 -3.29 -1.13
CA TRP A 112 0.36 -2.96 -0.55
C TRP A 112 0.72 -1.49 -0.77
N LEU A 113 1.35 -0.90 0.24
CA LEU A 113 2.07 0.35 0.15
C LEU A 113 3.57 0.03 0.27
N ARG A 114 4.31 0.24 -0.82
CA ARG A 114 5.76 0.07 -0.89
C ARG A 114 6.44 1.42 -0.88
N LEU A 115 7.61 1.51 -0.26
CA LEU A 115 8.49 2.67 -0.34
C LEU A 115 9.96 2.25 -0.31
N ALA A 116 10.85 3.17 -0.66
CA ALA A 116 12.28 3.03 -0.41
C ALA A 116 12.75 4.13 0.54
N VAL A 117 13.57 3.77 1.53
CA VAL A 117 14.14 4.70 2.51
C VAL A 117 15.66 4.58 2.50
N VAL A 118 16.36 5.72 2.39
CA VAL A 118 17.82 5.77 2.53
C VAL A 118 18.24 5.37 3.95
N ALA A 119 19.34 4.64 4.07
CA ALA A 119 19.77 4.06 5.35
C ALA A 119 19.98 5.12 6.45
N GLU A 120 20.41 6.32 6.05
CA GLU A 120 20.71 7.47 6.90
C GLU A 120 19.46 8.15 7.43
N ASN A 121 18.28 7.94 6.82
CA ASN A 121 17.03 8.55 7.27
C ASN A 121 16.40 7.75 8.42
N HIS A 122 17.10 7.71 9.55
CA HIS A 122 16.70 6.96 10.73
C HIS A 122 15.35 7.42 11.30
N ALA A 123 15.01 8.71 11.16
CA ALA A 123 13.71 9.23 11.61
C ALA A 123 12.55 8.64 10.80
N ALA A 124 12.67 8.61 9.47
CA ALA A 124 11.68 7.97 8.61
C ALA A 124 11.63 6.45 8.85
N ARG A 125 12.79 5.79 9.03
CA ARG A 125 12.81 4.36 9.34
C ARG A 125 12.04 4.02 10.61
N ARG A 126 12.30 4.74 11.72
CA ARG A 126 11.53 4.57 12.98
C ARG A 126 10.03 4.85 12.81
N LEU A 127 9.65 5.76 11.92
CA LEU A 127 8.24 5.98 11.60
C LEU A 127 7.65 4.76 10.89
N TYR A 128 8.30 4.27 9.83
CA TYR A 128 7.81 3.15 9.04
C TYR A 128 7.75 1.85 9.86
N ASP A 129 8.75 1.57 10.69
CA ASP A 129 8.76 0.41 11.59
C ASP A 129 7.55 0.44 12.55
N ARG A 130 7.28 1.59 13.19
CA ARG A 130 6.09 1.77 14.06
C ARG A 130 4.77 1.64 13.31
N LEU A 131 4.77 1.98 12.03
CA LEU A 131 3.59 1.87 11.18
C LEU A 131 3.40 0.45 10.61
N GLY A 132 4.27 -0.50 10.95
CA GLY A 132 4.14 -1.89 10.52
C GLY A 132 4.66 -2.17 9.12
N PHE A 133 5.54 -1.31 8.58
CA PHE A 133 6.29 -1.64 7.37
C PHE A 133 7.31 -2.74 7.67
N GLN A 134 7.42 -3.68 6.75
CA GLN A 134 8.35 -4.80 6.81
C GLN A 134 9.43 -4.62 5.76
N PHE A 135 10.65 -5.05 6.10
CA PHE A 135 11.78 -5.03 5.16
C PHE A 135 11.57 -6.09 4.07
N VAL A 136 11.78 -5.67 2.82
CA VAL A 136 11.71 -6.56 1.65
C VAL A 136 13.11 -6.84 1.13
N ALA A 137 13.87 -5.78 0.84
CA ALA A 137 15.22 -5.92 0.33
C ALA A 137 15.99 -4.59 0.34
N THR A 138 17.31 -4.68 0.27
CA THR A 138 18.18 -3.53 0.01
C THR A 138 18.43 -3.39 -1.50
N ARG A 139 18.45 -2.15 -1.99
CA ARG A 139 18.72 -1.78 -3.39
C ARG A 139 19.67 -0.58 -3.45
N ARG A 140 20.21 -0.33 -4.64
CA ARG A 140 20.93 0.92 -4.95
C ARG A 140 20.06 1.82 -5.82
N ARG A 141 20.02 3.11 -5.48
CA ARG A 141 19.44 4.17 -6.29
C ARG A 141 20.51 5.24 -6.48
N GLY A 142 21.06 5.32 -7.69
CA GLY A 142 22.27 6.10 -7.95
C GLY A 142 23.42 5.64 -7.05
N THR A 143 23.97 6.56 -6.25
CA THR A 143 25.03 6.28 -5.28
C THR A 143 24.51 5.87 -3.89
N GLN A 144 23.20 6.02 -3.63
CA GLN A 144 22.62 5.73 -2.32
C GLN A 144 22.19 4.27 -2.20
N GLN A 145 22.36 3.72 -0.99
CA GLN A 145 21.74 2.46 -0.59
C GLN A 145 20.38 2.76 0.03
N VAL A 146 19.35 2.04 -0.41
CA VAL A 146 17.97 2.18 0.09
C VAL A 146 17.42 0.83 0.53
N ASP A 147 16.67 0.85 1.61
CA ASP A 147 15.86 -0.28 2.04
C ASP A 147 14.45 -0.14 1.47
N VAL A 148 14.01 -1.16 0.75
CA VAL A 148 12.65 -1.29 0.25
C VAL A 148 11.80 -1.88 1.37
N LEU A 149 10.77 -1.14 1.75
CA LEU A 149 9.83 -1.53 2.79
C LEU A 149 8.43 -1.67 2.23
N GLU A 150 7.66 -2.61 2.76
CA GLU A 150 6.26 -2.82 2.40
C GLU A 150 5.37 -2.89 3.61
N ARG A 151 4.21 -2.25 3.51
CA ARG A 151 3.13 -2.40 4.46
C ARG A 151 1.89 -2.86 3.73
N MET A 152 1.27 -3.91 4.28
CA MET A 152 -0.05 -4.31 3.84
C MET A 152 -1.07 -3.24 4.25
N VAL A 153 -1.78 -2.71 3.26
CA VAL A 153 -2.78 -1.66 3.44
C VAL A 153 -4.08 -2.24 3.97
N VAL A 154 -4.42 -3.41 3.46
CA VAL A 154 -5.61 -4.16 3.78
C VAL A 154 -5.30 -5.00 5.02
N ARG A 155 -5.59 -4.49 6.22
CA ARG A 155 -5.41 -5.28 7.44
C ARG A 155 -6.54 -6.33 7.51
N PRO A 156 -6.21 -7.64 7.53
CA PRO A 156 -7.15 -8.65 7.98
C PRO A 156 -7.64 -8.30 9.40
N HIS A 157 -8.73 -8.93 9.81
CA HIS A 157 -9.16 -8.89 11.21
C HIS A 157 -7.96 -9.17 12.15
N PRO A 158 -7.82 -8.49 13.30
CA PRO A 158 -6.66 -8.65 14.19
C PRO A 158 -6.39 -10.10 14.63
N GLU A 159 -7.43 -10.91 14.72
CA GLU A 159 -7.37 -12.33 15.07
C GLU A 159 -7.24 -13.27 13.86
N ALA A 160 -7.17 -12.72 12.64
CA ALA A 160 -7.01 -13.54 11.45
C ALA A 160 -5.65 -14.25 11.45
N ALA A 161 -5.66 -15.52 11.05
CA ALA A 161 -4.44 -16.26 10.84
C ALA A 161 -3.58 -15.59 9.76
N PRO A 162 -2.26 -15.41 9.99
CA PRO A 162 -1.36 -14.93 8.96
C PRO A 162 -1.36 -15.92 7.78
N GLY A 163 -1.41 -15.39 6.56
CA GLY A 163 -1.33 -16.20 5.34
C GLY A 163 -1.97 -15.53 4.14
N ASP A 164 -2.22 -16.31 3.10
CA ASP A 164 -2.59 -15.79 1.78
C ASP A 164 -4.09 -15.67 1.55
N PHE A 165 -4.90 -16.49 2.22
CA PHE A 165 -6.34 -16.32 2.25
C PHE A 165 -6.73 -15.33 3.32
N TYR A 166 -7.61 -14.40 2.97
CA TYR A 166 -8.05 -13.38 3.92
C TYR A 166 -9.45 -12.88 3.58
N VAL A 167 -10.10 -12.25 4.56
CA VAL A 167 -11.36 -11.52 4.36
C VAL A 167 -11.04 -10.05 4.17
N ALA A 168 -11.49 -9.48 3.05
CA ALA A 168 -11.35 -8.07 2.75
C ALA A 168 -12.05 -7.21 3.83
N PRO A 169 -11.39 -6.17 4.34
CA PRO A 169 -11.92 -5.32 5.38
C PRO A 169 -13.18 -4.63 4.90
N ASN A 170 -14.12 -4.41 5.83
CA ASN A 170 -15.41 -3.77 5.57
C ASN A 170 -16.27 -4.45 4.49
N CYS A 171 -15.98 -5.71 4.14
CA CYS A 171 -16.73 -6.47 3.14
C CYS A 171 -17.73 -7.46 3.77
N CYS A 172 -17.55 -7.83 5.04
CA CYS A 172 -18.46 -8.76 5.69
C CYS A 172 -19.88 -8.20 5.79
N THR A 173 -20.83 -8.85 5.12
CA THR A 173 -22.28 -8.59 5.27
C THR A 173 -22.96 -9.54 6.25
N ARG A 174 -22.19 -10.41 6.92
CA ARG A 174 -22.68 -11.57 7.69
C ARG A 174 -23.59 -12.47 6.85
N CYS A 175 -23.15 -12.81 5.64
CA CYS A 175 -23.88 -13.66 4.70
C CYS A 175 -24.11 -15.11 5.20
N GLY A 176 -23.36 -15.57 6.20
CA GLY A 176 -23.46 -16.94 6.73
C GLY A 176 -22.80 -18.02 5.87
N VAL A 177 -22.21 -17.67 4.72
CA VAL A 177 -21.53 -18.63 3.83
C VAL A 177 -20.30 -19.28 4.50
N PRO A 178 -19.35 -18.53 5.11
CA PRO A 178 -18.17 -19.15 5.70
C PRO A 178 -18.43 -20.23 6.77
N PRO A 179 -19.33 -20.04 7.76
CA PRO A 179 -19.61 -21.09 8.73
C PRO A 179 -20.36 -22.29 8.16
N VAL A 180 -21.02 -22.17 6.99
CA VAL A 180 -21.69 -23.30 6.33
C VAL A 180 -20.69 -24.17 5.56
N HIS A 181 -19.80 -23.56 4.79
CA HIS A 181 -18.91 -24.31 3.89
C HIS A 181 -17.55 -24.64 4.51
N ALA A 182 -17.02 -23.78 5.40
CA ALA A 182 -15.70 -23.99 6.01
C ALA A 182 -15.64 -23.52 7.48
N PRO A 183 -16.46 -24.08 8.38
CA PRO A 183 -16.51 -23.69 9.80
C PRO A 183 -15.18 -23.90 10.54
N ALA A 184 -14.30 -24.78 10.04
CA ALA A 184 -12.96 -24.97 10.62
C ALA A 184 -11.99 -23.82 10.29
N LEU A 185 -12.21 -23.12 9.17
CA LEU A 185 -11.30 -22.09 8.64
C LEU A 185 -11.68 -20.67 9.04
N PHE A 186 -12.96 -20.43 9.34
CA PHE A 186 -13.49 -19.09 9.61
C PHE A 186 -14.04 -18.93 11.03
N ARG A 187 -13.99 -17.70 11.54
CA ARG A 187 -14.67 -17.27 12.76
C ARG A 187 -15.37 -15.95 12.52
N ASP A 188 -16.48 -15.73 13.23
CA ASP A 188 -17.19 -14.46 13.23
C ASP A 188 -16.55 -13.54 14.26
N GLY A 189 -15.96 -12.43 13.79
CA GLY A 189 -15.52 -11.32 14.64
C GLY A 189 -16.66 -10.32 14.86
N GLU A 190 -16.46 -9.39 15.80
CA GLU A 190 -17.46 -8.38 16.15
C GLU A 190 -17.87 -7.53 14.93
N ALA A 191 -16.89 -7.08 14.15
CA ALA A 191 -17.09 -6.25 12.96
C ALA A 191 -17.19 -7.05 11.65
N ALA A 192 -16.48 -8.18 11.53
CA ALA A 192 -16.41 -8.97 10.30
C ALA A 192 -15.99 -10.41 10.59
N CYS A 193 -16.41 -11.36 9.74
CA CYS A 193 -15.82 -12.69 9.73
C CYS A 193 -14.36 -12.62 9.27
N TYR A 194 -13.57 -13.61 9.66
CA TYR A 194 -12.16 -13.66 9.33
C TYR A 194 -11.66 -15.09 9.13
N VAL A 195 -10.57 -15.22 8.36
CA VAL A 195 -9.86 -16.50 8.21
C VAL A 195 -9.09 -16.76 9.50
N ALA A 196 -9.64 -17.62 10.36
CA ALA A 196 -9.04 -18.01 11.64
C ALA A 196 -7.94 -19.07 11.48
N LYS A 197 -7.93 -19.77 10.35
CA LYS A 197 -6.92 -20.78 9.99
C LYS A 197 -6.75 -20.80 8.46
N GLN A 198 -5.50 -20.80 7.99
CA GLN A 198 -5.20 -21.02 6.58
C GLN A 198 -5.46 -22.50 6.21
N PRO A 199 -6.04 -22.80 5.04
CA PRO A 199 -6.32 -24.17 4.64
C PRO A 199 -5.01 -24.93 4.42
N ASN A 200 -4.98 -26.20 4.81
CA ASN A 200 -4.02 -27.16 4.26
C ASN A 200 -4.50 -27.70 2.90
N THR A 201 -3.78 -28.65 2.32
CA THR A 201 -4.13 -29.26 1.01
C THR A 201 -5.54 -29.87 0.99
N ASP A 202 -5.94 -30.55 2.08
CA ASP A 202 -7.23 -31.22 2.18
C ASP A 202 -8.39 -30.24 2.43
N GLU A 203 -8.11 -29.09 3.04
CA GLU A 203 -9.08 -28.03 3.37
C GLU A 203 -9.19 -26.96 2.26
N LEU A 204 -8.29 -26.96 1.27
CA LEU A 204 -8.31 -26.01 0.17
C LEU A 204 -9.63 -26.02 -0.62
N PRO A 205 -10.24 -27.19 -0.94
CA PRO A 205 -11.55 -27.21 -1.59
C PRO A 205 -12.62 -26.44 -0.82
N ASP A 206 -12.68 -26.58 0.50
CA ASP A 206 -13.67 -25.88 1.35
C ASP A 206 -13.48 -24.36 1.31
N MET A 207 -12.23 -23.89 1.37
CA MET A 207 -11.89 -22.47 1.20
C MET A 207 -12.36 -21.95 -0.17
N LEU A 208 -12.15 -22.73 -1.24
CA LEU A 208 -12.56 -22.35 -2.59
C LEU A 208 -14.09 -22.36 -2.77
N GLU A 209 -14.82 -23.24 -2.08
CA GLU A 209 -16.29 -23.22 -2.06
C GLU A 209 -16.81 -21.95 -1.37
N VAL A 210 -16.20 -21.52 -0.25
CA VAL A 210 -16.54 -20.22 0.37
C VAL A 210 -16.29 -19.08 -0.64
N MET A 211 -15.15 -19.10 -1.34
CA MET A 211 -14.85 -18.09 -2.35
C MET A 211 -15.87 -18.10 -3.51
N HIS A 212 -16.46 -19.24 -3.83
CA HIS A 212 -17.44 -19.39 -4.90
C HIS A 212 -18.84 -18.90 -4.50
N TYR A 213 -19.29 -19.23 -3.29
CA TYR A 213 -20.67 -18.94 -2.84
C TYR A 213 -20.85 -17.63 -2.10
N GLN A 214 -19.77 -16.97 -1.68
CA GLN A 214 -19.88 -15.65 -1.07
C GLN A 214 -20.67 -14.70 -1.98
N GLU A 215 -21.63 -13.97 -1.39
CA GLU A 215 -22.43 -12.99 -2.14
C GLU A 215 -21.62 -11.75 -2.53
N PHE A 216 -20.57 -11.48 -1.76
CA PHE A 216 -19.67 -10.36 -1.94
C PHE A 216 -18.25 -10.93 -1.96
N ASP A 217 -17.44 -10.52 -2.93
CA ASP A 217 -16.06 -10.94 -3.22
C ASP A 217 -15.04 -10.65 -2.08
N CYS A 218 -15.37 -11.07 -0.87
CA CYS A 218 -14.73 -10.70 0.39
C CYS A 218 -13.60 -11.65 0.78
N VAL A 219 -13.79 -12.95 0.63
CA VAL A 219 -12.75 -13.96 0.76
C VAL A 219 -11.91 -13.94 -0.50
N ARG A 220 -10.64 -13.58 -0.32
CA ARG A 220 -9.69 -13.32 -1.40
C ARG A 220 -8.39 -14.06 -1.13
N TYR A 221 -7.64 -14.30 -2.20
CA TYR A 221 -6.35 -14.98 -2.15
C TYR A 221 -5.24 -14.08 -2.68
N ARG A 222 -4.22 -13.77 -1.88
CA ARG A 222 -3.11 -12.88 -2.28
C ARG A 222 -1.78 -13.60 -2.53
N GLY A 223 -1.75 -14.92 -2.40
CA GLY A 223 -0.54 -15.69 -2.57
C GLY A 223 -0.16 -15.89 -4.04
N ASN A 224 1.01 -16.49 -4.24
CA ASN A 224 1.55 -16.80 -5.57
C ASN A 224 1.69 -18.31 -5.83
N ASP A 225 1.08 -19.16 -4.99
CA ASP A 225 1.14 -20.61 -5.13
C ASP A 225 0.52 -21.02 -6.48
N PRO A 226 1.31 -21.62 -7.39
CA PRO A 226 0.82 -21.98 -8.72
C PRO A 226 -0.37 -22.94 -8.68
N GLU A 227 -0.42 -23.86 -7.72
CA GLU A 227 -1.49 -24.85 -7.60
C GLU A 227 -2.79 -24.18 -7.18
N VAL A 228 -2.74 -23.29 -6.19
CA VAL A 228 -3.91 -22.52 -5.74
C VAL A 228 -4.43 -21.63 -6.87
N LEU A 229 -3.54 -20.93 -7.59
CA LEU A 229 -3.91 -20.07 -8.71
C LEU A 229 -4.61 -20.84 -9.84
N VAL A 230 -4.14 -22.07 -10.15
CA VAL A 230 -4.79 -22.95 -11.12
C VAL A 230 -6.19 -23.34 -10.65
N GLN A 231 -6.36 -23.70 -9.37
CA GLN A 231 -7.66 -24.13 -8.83
C GLN A 231 -8.68 -22.99 -8.78
N ILE A 232 -8.26 -21.77 -8.42
CA ILE A 232 -9.08 -20.56 -8.48
C ILE A 232 -9.51 -20.29 -9.92
N THR A 233 -8.57 -20.35 -10.88
CA THR A 233 -8.86 -20.06 -12.29
C THR A 233 -9.83 -21.07 -12.88
N LYS A 234 -9.69 -22.37 -12.58
CA LYS A 234 -10.61 -23.43 -13.02
C LYS A 234 -12.04 -23.21 -12.57
N ARG A 235 -12.26 -22.52 -11.44
CA ARG A 235 -13.58 -22.20 -10.88
C ARG A 235 -14.13 -20.86 -11.35
N GLY A 236 -13.44 -20.17 -12.26
CA GLY A 236 -13.84 -18.84 -12.73
C GLY A 236 -13.63 -17.73 -11.71
N LEU A 237 -12.90 -17.98 -10.61
CA LEU A 237 -12.75 -17.08 -9.47
C LEU A 237 -11.57 -16.12 -9.60
N ARG A 238 -11.07 -15.88 -10.81
CA ARG A 238 -9.82 -15.13 -11.02
C ARG A 238 -9.90 -13.68 -10.50
N SER A 239 -11.09 -13.08 -10.46
CA SER A 239 -11.37 -11.76 -9.88
C SER A 239 -11.12 -11.68 -8.36
N LEU A 240 -11.11 -12.82 -7.67
CA LEU A 240 -10.91 -12.94 -6.23
C LEU A 240 -9.45 -13.08 -5.82
N VAL A 241 -8.54 -13.19 -6.79
CA VAL A 241 -7.12 -13.15 -6.50
C VAL A 241 -6.67 -11.70 -6.33
N ASP A 242 -5.79 -11.48 -5.36
CA ASP A 242 -5.08 -10.24 -5.05
C ASP A 242 -3.59 -10.25 -5.35
#